data_AF-A0A836VDC4-F1
#
_entry.id   AF-A0A836VDC4-F1
#
_cell.length_a   1.000
_cell.length_b   1.000
_cell.length_c   1.000
_cell.angle_alpha   90.00
_cell.angle_beta   90.00
_cell.angle_gamma   90.00
#
_symmetry.space_group_name_H-M   'P 1'
#
loop_
_entity.id
_entity.type
_entity.pdbx_description
1 polymer ?
#
loop_
_entity_poly.entity_id
_entity_poly.type
_entity_poly.pdbx_seq_one_letter_code
_entity_poly.pdbx_strand_id
1 'polypeptide(L)'
;GAGVLTGPLNGARRGGASAVPDLRGMTQALARYHCGLRGLSVRFSGIGSTVVSQEPDPGESVSDGREVACVLERPEFASVTDLTAMPLRQAMLLRQLTDHKLALFHR
;
A
#
# COMPACT_ATOMS: atom_id res chain seq x y z
N GLY A 1 17.65 -10.74 -52.58
CA GLY A 1 18.81 -10.44 -51.72
C GLY A 1 18.28 -10.02 -50.36
N ALA A 2 18.62 -10.79 -49.32
CA ALA A 2 18.16 -10.56 -47.95
C ALA A 2 18.92 -9.38 -47.32
N GLY A 3 18.21 -8.35 -46.89
CA GLY A 3 18.72 -7.28 -46.02
C GLY A 3 18.47 -7.67 -44.56
N VAL A 4 19.53 -8.10 -43.90
CA VAL A 4 19.57 -8.71 -42.57
C VAL A 4 19.05 -7.81 -41.44
N LEU A 5 18.13 -8.39 -40.66
CA LEU A 5 17.72 -7.96 -39.32
C LEU A 5 18.79 -8.39 -38.30
N THR A 6 19.81 -7.58 -38.04
CA THR A 6 20.74 -7.85 -36.93
C THR A 6 21.33 -6.56 -36.37
N GLY A 7 20.51 -5.79 -35.67
CA GLY A 7 20.99 -4.93 -34.58
C GLY A 7 20.78 -5.68 -33.26
N PRO A 8 21.80 -5.83 -32.40
CA PRO A 8 21.59 -6.49 -31.11
C PRO A 8 20.59 -5.66 -30.29
N LEU A 9 19.47 -6.28 -29.92
CA LEU A 9 18.52 -5.82 -28.89
C LEU A 9 19.13 -5.89 -27.47
N ASN A 10 20.44 -5.73 -27.37
CA ASN A 10 21.15 -5.57 -26.11
C ASN A 10 21.14 -4.09 -25.74
N GLY A 11 19.94 -3.59 -25.40
CA GLY A 11 19.80 -2.52 -24.43
C GLY A 11 20.44 -3.05 -23.14
N ALA A 12 21.67 -2.61 -22.91
CA ALA A 12 22.50 -3.02 -21.80
C ALA A 12 21.67 -3.17 -20.51
N ARG A 13 21.92 -4.26 -19.79
CA ARG A 13 21.78 -4.33 -18.34
C ARG A 13 22.68 -3.27 -17.73
N ARG A 14 22.33 -1.99 -17.91
CA ARG A 14 22.90 -0.91 -17.12
C ARG A 14 22.34 -1.19 -15.75
N GLY A 15 23.18 -1.62 -14.81
CA GLY A 15 22.87 -1.51 -13.39
C GLY A 15 22.63 -0.04 -13.12
N GLY A 16 21.39 0.38 -13.35
CA GLY A 16 20.96 1.75 -13.33
C GLY A 16 20.57 2.04 -11.90
N ALA A 17 21.09 3.12 -11.35
CA ALA A 17 20.47 3.67 -10.16
C ALA A 17 19.02 4.00 -10.50
N SER A 18 18.08 3.25 -9.92
CA SER A 18 16.64 3.52 -10.06
C SER A 18 16.23 4.39 -8.88
N ALA A 19 15.63 5.55 -9.16
CA ALA A 19 15.18 6.45 -8.11
C ALA A 19 14.05 5.81 -7.32
N VAL A 20 14.17 5.81 -5.99
CA VAL A 20 13.13 5.29 -5.09
C VAL A 20 11.86 6.14 -5.22
N PRO A 21 10.70 5.56 -5.55
CA PRO A 21 9.44 6.30 -5.54
C PRO A 21 9.05 6.74 -4.13
N ASP A 22 8.28 7.83 -4.04
CA ASP A 22 7.54 8.12 -2.81
C ASP A 22 6.33 7.18 -2.72
N LEU A 23 6.36 6.29 -1.74
CA LEU A 23 5.32 5.31 -1.43
C LEU A 23 4.48 5.74 -0.22
N ARG A 24 4.84 6.84 0.45
CA ARG A 24 4.11 7.33 1.63
C ARG A 24 2.70 7.75 1.22
N GLY A 25 1.72 7.42 2.05
CA GLY A 25 0.30 7.65 1.77
C GLY A 25 -0.30 6.68 0.74
N MET A 26 0.49 5.79 0.14
CA MET A 26 -0.03 4.75 -0.73
C MET A 26 -0.51 3.54 0.06
N THR A 27 -1.48 2.82 -0.51
CA THR A 27 -1.85 1.48 -0.06
C THR A 27 -0.78 0.47 -0.44
N GLN A 28 -0.74 -0.68 0.25
CA GLN A 28 0.19 -1.77 -0.09
C GLN A 28 0.14 -2.18 -1.57
N ALA A 29 -1.05 -2.19 -2.17
CA ALA A 29 -1.24 -2.58 -3.58
C ALA A 29 -0.61 -1.55 -4.54
N LEU A 30 -0.87 -0.26 -4.31
CA LEU A 30 -0.29 0.81 -5.11
C LEU A 30 1.23 0.88 -4.94
N ALA A 31 1.73 0.73 -3.71
CA ALA A 31 3.16 0.73 -3.45
C ALA A 31 3.88 -0.42 -4.19
N ARG A 32 3.33 -1.64 -4.14
CA ARG A 32 3.85 -2.78 -4.93
C ARG A 32 3.87 -2.50 -6.43
N TYR A 33 2.79 -1.91 -6.95
CA TYR A 33 2.70 -1.59 -8.37
C TYR A 33 3.77 -0.57 -8.79
N HIS A 34 3.93 0.52 -8.05
CA HIS A 34 4.91 1.56 -8.35
C HIS A 34 6.37 1.10 -8.21
N CYS A 35 6.66 0.21 -7.26
CA CYS A 35 7.97 -0.44 -7.15
C CYS A 35 8.22 -1.41 -8.32
N GLY A 36 7.23 -2.23 -8.68
CA GLY A 36 7.32 -3.19 -9.78
C GLY A 36 7.60 -2.53 -11.13
N LEU A 37 7.00 -1.37 -11.41
CA LEU A 37 7.30 -0.56 -12.61
C LEU A 37 8.77 -0.14 -12.73
N ARG A 38 9.49 -0.08 -11.60
CA ARG A 38 10.90 0.34 -11.51
C ARG A 38 11.87 -0.81 -11.26
N GLY A 39 11.39 -2.06 -11.29
CA GLY A 39 12.21 -3.24 -10.97
C GLY A 39 12.60 -3.34 -9.49
N LEU A 40 11.89 -2.65 -8.60
CA LEU A 40 12.13 -2.66 -7.16
C LEU A 40 11.13 -3.60 -6.47
N SER A 41 11.59 -4.24 -5.39
CA SER A 41 10.75 -5.03 -4.49
C SER A 41 10.39 -4.21 -3.25
N VAL A 42 9.25 -4.49 -2.63
CA VAL A 42 8.82 -3.80 -1.39
C VAL A 42 8.48 -4.80 -0.30
N ARG A 43 8.98 -4.53 0.91
CA ARG A 43 8.65 -5.26 2.13
C ARG A 43 7.83 -4.38 3.05
N PHE A 44 6.71 -4.90 3.53
CA PHE A 44 5.85 -4.19 4.45
C PHE A 44 6.03 -4.71 5.88
N SER A 45 6.04 -3.80 6.85
CA SER A 45 5.97 -4.11 8.28
C SER A 45 4.82 -3.33 8.92
N GLY A 46 3.98 -4.02 9.69
CA GLY A 46 2.79 -3.44 10.35
C GLY A 46 1.50 -4.11 9.89
N ILE A 47 0.37 -3.67 10.46
CA ILE A 47 -0.97 -4.25 10.23
C ILE A 47 -1.96 -3.26 9.61
N GLY A 48 -1.53 -2.03 9.33
CA GLY A 48 -2.36 -1.02 8.69
C GLY A 48 -2.47 -1.18 7.18
N SER A 49 -3.23 -0.27 6.55
CA SER A 49 -3.49 -0.32 5.12
C SER A 49 -2.61 0.63 4.31
N THR A 50 -2.14 1.70 4.96
CA THR A 50 -1.40 2.81 4.36
C THR A 50 0.05 2.83 4.82
N VAL A 51 0.97 3.13 3.91
CA VAL A 51 2.39 3.34 4.22
C VAL A 51 2.59 4.70 4.88
N VAL A 52 3.16 4.71 6.09
CA VAL A 52 3.48 5.94 6.83
C VAL A 52 4.94 6.32 6.73
N SER A 53 5.82 5.34 6.53
CA SER A 53 7.26 5.55 6.40
C SER A 53 7.85 4.57 5.41
N GLN A 54 8.94 4.96 4.77
CA GLN A 54 9.70 4.12 3.86
C GLN A 54 11.20 4.32 4.09
N GLU A 55 11.97 3.29 3.75
CA GLU A 55 13.43 3.30 3.73
C GLU A 55 13.86 2.47 2.49
N PRO A 56 14.64 3.02 1.55
CA PRO A 56 15.29 4.33 1.56
C PRO A 56 14.32 5.51 1.30
N ASP A 57 14.81 6.73 1.52
CA ASP A 57 14.03 7.94 1.31
C ASP A 57 13.63 8.15 -0.16
N PRO A 58 12.49 8.80 -0.42
CA PRO A 58 12.05 9.09 -1.79
C PRO A 58 13.11 9.89 -2.56
N GLY A 59 13.37 9.49 -3.82
CA GLY A 59 14.34 10.12 -4.69
C GLY A 59 15.79 9.66 -4.48
N GLU A 60 16.06 8.84 -3.47
CA GLU A 60 17.37 8.23 -3.32
C GLU A 60 17.66 7.26 -4.47
N SER A 61 18.91 7.18 -4.88
CA SER A 61 19.38 6.29 -5.93
C SER A 61 19.72 4.92 -5.34
N VAL A 62 18.92 3.91 -5.63
CA VAL A 62 19.23 2.53 -5.26
C VAL A 62 19.69 1.73 -6.47
N SER A 63 20.70 0.90 -6.26
CA SER A 63 21.11 -0.12 -7.23
C SER A 63 19.94 -1.05 -7.53
N ASP A 64 19.81 -1.42 -8.80
CA ASP A 64 18.79 -2.37 -9.28
C ASP A 64 18.66 -3.61 -8.37
N GLY A 65 17.42 -3.94 -8.00
CA GLY A 65 17.11 -5.12 -7.18
C GLY A 65 17.17 -4.91 -5.66
N ARG A 66 17.36 -3.68 -5.17
CA ARG A 66 17.20 -3.38 -3.75
C ARG A 66 15.73 -3.37 -3.34
N GLU A 67 15.49 -3.83 -2.13
CA GLU A 67 14.17 -3.91 -1.50
C GLU A 67 13.90 -2.63 -0.71
N VAL A 68 12.74 -2.02 -0.92
CA VAL A 68 12.25 -0.87 -0.15
C VAL A 68 11.49 -1.38 1.06
N ALA A 69 11.88 -0.99 2.26
CA ALA A 69 11.17 -1.30 3.49
C ALA A 69 10.11 -0.23 3.76
N CYS A 70 8.85 -0.63 3.89
CA CYS A 70 7.73 0.26 4.19
C CYS A 70 7.12 -0.09 5.55
N VAL A 71 6.94 0.91 6.39
CA VAL A 71 6.19 0.80 7.65
C VAL A 71 4.76 1.22 7.39
N LEU A 72 3.82 0.35 7.74
CA LEU A 72 2.39 0.59 7.66
C LEU A 72 1.89 1.29 8.93
N GLU A 73 0.84 2.09 8.78
CA GLU A 73 0.14 2.68 9.91
C GLU A 73 -0.24 1.62 10.96
N ARG A 74 -0.31 2.02 12.22
CA ARG A 74 -0.96 1.19 13.24
C ARG A 74 -2.44 1.55 13.21
N PRO A 75 -3.34 0.60 12.91
CA PRO A 75 -4.77 0.86 13.01
C PRO A 75 -5.06 1.17 14.47
N GLU A 76 -5.51 2.40 14.73
CA GLU A 76 -6.21 2.71 15.95
C GLU A 76 -7.53 1.93 15.89
N PHE A 77 -7.58 0.80 16.58
CA PHE A 77 -8.87 0.19 16.85
C PHE A 77 -9.61 1.20 17.72
N ALA A 78 -10.58 1.90 17.14
CA ALA A 78 -11.59 2.58 17.92
C ALA A 78 -12.13 1.52 18.88
N SER A 79 -11.76 1.65 20.16
CA SER A 79 -12.19 0.73 21.20
C SER A 79 -13.69 0.62 21.06
N VAL A 80 -14.17 -0.56 20.69
CA VAL A 80 -15.61 -0.87 20.62
C VAL A 80 -16.16 -0.36 21.94
N THR A 81 -16.87 0.76 21.87
CA THR A 81 -17.38 1.50 23.04
C THR A 81 -17.89 0.47 24.03
N ASP A 82 -17.43 0.52 25.27
CA ASP A 82 -17.77 -0.45 26.30
C ASP A 82 -19.30 -0.50 26.47
N LEU A 83 -19.95 -1.37 25.70
CA LEU A 83 -21.41 -1.51 25.65
C LEU A 83 -21.93 -2.08 26.98
N THR A 84 -21.05 -2.53 27.87
CA THR A 84 -21.41 -3.06 29.19
C THR A 84 -21.82 -1.95 30.16
N ALA A 85 -21.37 -0.71 29.94
CA ALA A 85 -21.76 0.48 30.71
C ALA A 85 -22.89 1.30 30.07
N MET A 86 -23.39 0.91 28.89
CA MET A 86 -24.52 1.57 28.26
C MET A 86 -25.84 1.11 28.89
N PRO A 87 -26.75 2.03 29.31
CA PRO A 87 -28.09 1.63 29.66
C PRO A 87 -28.74 0.95 28.44
N LEU A 88 -29.39 -0.20 28.65
CA LEU A 88 -29.95 -1.08 27.60
C LEU A 88 -30.66 -0.34 26.45
N ARG A 89 -31.37 0.75 26.78
CA ARG A 89 -32.04 1.64 25.82
C ARG A 89 -31.08 2.23 24.79
N GLN A 90 -29.91 2.70 25.22
CA GLN A 90 -28.93 3.34 24.35
C GLN A 90 -28.25 2.32 23.42
N ALA A 91 -27.94 1.13 23.92
CA ALA A 91 -27.44 0.03 23.09
C ALA A 91 -28.48 -0.40 22.02
N MET A 92 -29.76 -0.45 22.40
CA MET A 92 -30.85 -0.76 21.45
C MET A 92 -31.03 0.32 20.37
N LEU A 93 -30.95 1.60 20.74
CA LEU A 93 -31.04 2.70 19.77
C LEU A 93 -29.89 2.65 18.76
N LEU A 94 -28.66 2.40 19.22
CA LEU A 94 -27.52 2.25 18.32
C LEU A 94 -27.71 1.09 17.35
N ARG A 95 -28.12 -0.09 17.84
CA ARG A 95 -28.40 -1.26 16.98
C ARG A 95 -29.45 -0.95 15.91
N GLN A 96 -30.54 -0.30 16.29
CA GLN A 96 -31.62 0.02 15.36
C GLN A 96 -31.18 1.01 14.27
N LEU A 97 -30.31 1.97 14.61
CA LEU A 97 -29.73 2.91 13.65
C LEU A 97 -28.76 2.22 12.68
N THR A 98 -27.91 1.29 13.15
CA THR A 98 -27.03 0.53 12.26
C THR A 98 -27.78 -0.41 11.34
N ASP A 99 -28.80 -1.12 11.83
CA ASP A 99 -29.63 -2.03 11.01
C ASP A 99 -30.35 -1.26 9.88
N HIS A 100 -30.85 -0.05 10.16
CA HIS A 100 -31.47 0.78 9.13
C HIS A 100 -30.46 1.30 8.10
N LYS A 101 -29.23 1.60 8.52
CA LYS A 101 -28.18 2.08 7.63
C LYS A 101 -27.70 0.97 6.69
N LEU A 102 -27.61 -0.27 7.15
CA LEU A 102 -27.24 -1.43 6.32
C LEU A 102 -28.29 -1.78 5.26
N ALA A 103 -29.58 -1.58 5.57
CA ALA A 103 -30.66 -1.79 4.60
C ALA A 103 -30.61 -0.80 3.42
N LEU A 104 -30.04 0.39 3.60
CA LEU A 104 -29.93 1.41 2.55
C LEU A 104 -28.74 1.18 1.60
N PHE A 105 -27.77 0.35 1.96
CA PHE A 105 -26.60 0.04 1.14
C PHE A 105 -26.75 -1.23 0.28
N HIS A 106 -27.90 -1.91 0.35
CA HIS A 106 -28.18 -3.16 -0.36
C HIS A 106 -29.12 -3.01 -1.58
N ARG A 107 -29.15 -1.83 -2.24
CA ARG A 107 -29.99 -1.60 -3.43
C ARG A 107 -29.17 -1.37 -4.69
#